data_AF-A0A9X1YCU4-F1
#
_entry.id   AF-A0A9X1YCU4-F1
#
_cell.length_a   1.000
_cell.length_b   1.000
_cell.length_c   1.000
_cell.angle_alpha   90.00
_cell.angle_beta   90.00
_cell.angle_gamma   90.00
#
_symmetry.space_group_name_H-M   'P 1'
#
loop_
_entity.id
_entity.type
_entity.pdbx_description
1 polymer ?
#
loop_
_entity_poly.entity_id
_entity_poly.type
_entity_poly.pdbx_seq_one_letter_code
_entity_poly.pdbx_strand_id
1 'polypeptide(L)'
;MPHLTPPRRWQPLTDSQYAALAPHLHAPTRSPAGRPTDTRRHLDALFFTATAACPWHALPAAYGRPDTASRHARRLAASGLFQRLLTALASRHCPPALREIAHDIVAAARRATRLRSVGLHLIALARRLGFLSVLPGPPHWVPDPDLSGTATTLADSLMRRAAAHPEARPDPALFHAARALLRAAGGRARLPRRFHPV
;
A
#
# COMPACT_ATOMS: atom_id res chain seq x y z
N MET A 1 -4.78 8.92 -14.13
CA MET A 1 -5.59 7.78 -14.62
C MET A 1 -5.20 6.53 -13.84
N PRO A 2 -6.16 5.77 -13.28
CA PRO A 2 -5.86 4.51 -12.63
C PRO A 2 -5.24 3.56 -13.66
N HIS A 3 -4.11 2.96 -13.33
CA HIS A 3 -3.42 2.04 -14.23
C HIS A 3 -2.94 0.82 -13.46
N LEU A 4 -2.97 -0.33 -14.13
CA LEU A 4 -2.38 -1.56 -13.62
C LEU A 4 -0.91 -1.57 -14.03
N THR A 5 -0.03 -1.80 -13.06
CA THR A 5 1.40 -1.90 -13.33
C THR A 5 1.66 -3.25 -14.00
N PRO A 6 2.23 -3.30 -15.21
CA PRO A 6 2.45 -4.55 -15.92
C PRO A 6 3.37 -5.47 -15.10
N PRO A 7 3.09 -6.78 -15.06
CA PRO A 7 3.94 -7.73 -14.35
C PRO A 7 5.31 -7.80 -15.00
N ARG A 8 6.35 -7.83 -14.15
CA ARG A 8 7.75 -8.02 -14.55
C ARG A 8 8.26 -9.29 -13.90
N ARG A 9 9.04 -10.08 -14.65
CA ARG A 9 9.78 -11.21 -14.07
C ARG A 9 10.87 -10.65 -13.18
N TRP A 10 10.91 -11.14 -11.95
CA TRP A 10 11.90 -10.69 -10.97
C TRP A 10 13.34 -10.85 -11.48
N GLN A 11 14.14 -9.82 -11.24
CA GLN A 11 15.58 -9.75 -11.49
C GLN A 11 16.24 -8.99 -10.33
N PRO A 12 17.50 -9.30 -9.97
CA PRO A 12 18.27 -8.47 -9.05
C PRO A 12 18.37 -7.03 -9.54
N LEU A 13 18.41 -6.07 -8.61
CA LEU A 13 18.56 -4.66 -8.94
C LEU A 13 19.88 -4.39 -9.66
N THR A 14 19.83 -3.67 -10.76
CA THR A 14 21.03 -3.09 -11.38
C THR A 14 21.56 -1.92 -10.55
N ASP A 15 22.81 -1.51 -10.80
CA ASP A 15 23.41 -0.37 -10.09
C ASP A 15 22.62 0.93 -10.32
N SER A 16 22.11 1.14 -11.54
CA SER A 16 21.29 2.30 -11.88
C SER A 16 19.93 2.28 -11.18
N GLN A 17 19.29 1.12 -11.08
CA GLN A 17 18.02 0.94 -10.35
C GLN A 17 18.23 1.17 -8.85
N TYR A 18 19.30 0.62 -8.28
CA TYR A 18 19.65 0.85 -6.89
C TYR A 18 19.97 2.33 -6.62
N ALA A 19 20.73 2.99 -7.49
CA ALA A 19 21.03 4.42 -7.38
C ALA A 19 19.76 5.28 -7.44
N ALA A 20 18.76 4.91 -8.24
CA ALA A 20 17.47 5.58 -8.28
C ALA A 20 16.64 5.36 -7.00
N LEU A 21 16.79 4.21 -6.33
CA LEU A 21 16.11 3.92 -5.05
C LEU A 21 16.78 4.61 -3.86
N ALA A 22 18.11 4.74 -3.88
CA ALA A 22 18.92 5.19 -2.76
C ALA A 22 18.45 6.51 -2.12
N PRO A 23 18.06 7.56 -2.88
CA PRO A 23 17.54 8.81 -2.31
C PRO A 23 16.28 8.65 -1.46
N HIS A 24 15.48 7.60 -1.71
CA HIS A 24 14.24 7.33 -0.98
C HIS A 24 14.45 6.45 0.25
N LEU A 25 15.63 5.85 0.39
CA LEU A 25 16.01 5.09 1.57
C LEU A 25 16.44 6.09 2.66
N HIS A 26 15.47 6.57 3.46
CA HIS A 26 15.85 7.17 4.73
C HIS A 26 16.49 6.06 5.55
N ALA A 27 17.80 6.15 5.74
CA ALA A 27 18.52 5.28 6.65
C ALA A 27 17.74 5.30 7.98
N PRO A 28 17.36 4.13 8.54
CA PRO A 28 16.99 4.12 9.94
C PRO A 28 18.20 4.71 10.67
N THR A 29 17.95 5.73 11.49
CA THR A 29 18.89 6.31 12.44
C THR A 29 19.98 5.30 12.77
N ARG A 30 21.22 5.65 12.41
CA ARG A 30 22.44 4.87 12.70
C ARG A 30 22.20 4.12 14.01
N SER A 31 22.05 2.80 13.96
CA SER A 31 22.13 2.03 15.19
C SER A 31 23.50 2.37 15.78
N PRO A 32 23.59 2.88 17.03
CA PRO A 32 24.85 3.39 17.59
C PRO A 32 25.97 2.33 17.63
N ALA A 33 25.60 1.05 17.48
CA ALA A 33 26.50 -0.06 17.34
C ALA A 33 25.97 -1.02 16.26
N GLY A 34 26.85 -1.49 15.37
CA GLY A 34 26.63 -2.74 14.64
C GLY A 34 26.59 -2.63 13.12
N ARG A 35 27.69 -3.10 12.52
CA ARG A 35 27.90 -3.68 11.18
C ARG A 35 27.20 -3.02 9.97
N PRO A 36 27.94 -2.65 8.90
CA PRO A 36 27.31 -2.20 7.65
C PRO A 36 26.30 -3.25 7.19
N THR A 37 25.04 -2.85 7.14
CA THR A 37 23.95 -3.69 6.65
C THR A 37 23.94 -3.57 5.14
N ASP A 38 24.04 -4.68 4.42
CA ASP A 38 23.93 -4.74 2.97
C ASP A 38 22.47 -4.41 2.56
N THR A 39 22.16 -3.11 2.44
CA THR A 39 20.81 -2.62 2.16
C THR A 39 20.31 -3.11 0.79
N ARG A 40 21.21 -3.19 -0.20
CA ARG A 40 20.88 -3.68 -1.54
C ARG A 40 20.39 -5.12 -1.49
N ARG A 41 21.13 -6.01 -0.83
CA ARG A 41 20.72 -7.41 -0.66
C ARG A 41 19.36 -7.55 0.03
N HIS A 42 19.07 -6.72 1.03
CA HIS A 42 17.75 -6.74 1.69
C HIS A 42 16.62 -6.24 0.78
N LEU A 43 16.89 -5.28 -0.11
CA LEU A 43 15.93 -4.84 -1.12
C LEU A 43 15.70 -5.93 -2.17
N ASP A 44 16.76 -6.59 -2.65
CA ASP A 44 16.64 -7.72 -3.57
C ASP A 44 15.82 -8.86 -2.94
N ALA A 45 16.06 -9.19 -1.67
CA ALA A 45 15.28 -10.17 -0.91
C ALA A 45 13.79 -9.78 -0.81
N LEU A 46 13.52 -8.51 -0.54
CA LEU A 46 12.17 -7.96 -0.45
C LEU A 46 11.46 -8.02 -1.81
N PHE A 47 12.12 -7.57 -2.88
CA PHE A 47 11.53 -7.60 -4.21
C PHE A 47 11.33 -9.02 -4.71
N PHE A 48 12.26 -9.95 -4.45
CA PHE A 48 12.09 -11.37 -4.77
C PHE A 48 10.84 -11.95 -4.10
N THR A 49 10.74 -11.80 -2.78
CA THR A 49 9.61 -12.37 -2.02
C THR A 49 8.28 -11.69 -2.33
N ALA A 50 8.29 -10.44 -2.77
CA ALA A 50 7.09 -9.72 -3.14
C ALA A 50 6.57 -10.09 -4.54
N THR A 51 7.48 -10.21 -5.51
CA THR A 51 7.17 -10.49 -6.93
C THR A 51 6.85 -11.96 -7.16
N ALA A 52 7.63 -12.87 -6.58
CA ALA A 52 7.32 -14.31 -6.53
C ALA A 52 6.18 -14.62 -5.56
N ALA A 53 5.81 -13.63 -4.75
CA ALA A 53 4.76 -13.66 -3.73
C ALA A 53 4.89 -14.81 -2.70
N CYS A 54 6.08 -15.37 -2.59
CA CYS A 54 6.36 -16.48 -1.69
C CYS A 54 6.43 -16.05 -0.20
N PRO A 55 6.27 -17.01 0.72
CA PRO A 55 6.55 -16.77 2.13
C PRO A 55 8.06 -16.54 2.35
N TRP A 56 8.42 -15.82 3.41
CA TRP A 56 9.83 -15.47 3.69
C TRP A 56 10.75 -16.69 3.84
N HIS A 57 10.25 -17.82 4.35
CA HIS A 57 11.05 -19.04 4.51
C HIS A 57 11.50 -19.66 3.17
N ALA A 58 10.84 -19.30 2.06
CA ALA A 58 11.22 -19.73 0.71
C ALA A 58 12.28 -18.80 0.07
N LEU A 59 12.80 -17.81 0.82
CA LEU A 59 13.86 -16.92 0.33
C LEU A 59 15.16 -17.72 0.09
N PRO A 60 15.79 -17.60 -1.08
CA PRO A 60 17.08 -18.23 -1.35
C PRO A 60 18.16 -17.78 -0.37
N ALA A 61 19.02 -18.71 0.05
CA ALA A 61 20.08 -18.44 1.03
C ALA A 61 21.08 -17.35 0.59
N ALA A 62 21.23 -17.12 -0.72
CA ALA A 62 22.06 -16.06 -1.29
C ALA A 62 21.70 -14.65 -0.77
N TYR A 63 20.41 -14.42 -0.48
CA TYR A 63 19.91 -13.14 0.02
C TYR A 63 19.96 -13.01 1.55
N GLY A 64 20.53 -14.00 2.24
CA GLY A 64 20.70 -14.01 3.69
C GLY A 64 19.52 -14.65 4.42
N ARG A 65 19.46 -14.40 5.74
CA ARG A 65 18.48 -15.06 6.62
C ARG A 65 17.07 -14.49 6.41
N PRO A 66 16.04 -15.33 6.20
CA PRO A 66 14.64 -14.91 6.06
C PRO A 66 14.14 -13.97 7.15
N ASP A 67 14.47 -14.26 8.41
CA ASP A 67 14.02 -13.45 9.55
C ASP A 67 14.58 -12.03 9.51
N THR A 68 15.88 -11.90 9.18
CA THR A 68 16.56 -10.61 9.06
C THR A 68 15.97 -9.80 7.91
N ALA A 69 15.80 -10.42 6.74
CA ALA A 69 15.19 -9.76 5.59
C ALA A 69 13.76 -9.30 5.89
N SER A 70 12.94 -10.14 6.53
CA SER A 70 11.57 -9.77 6.88
C SER A 70 11.52 -8.63 7.91
N ARG A 71 12.43 -8.59 8.89
CA ARG A 71 12.52 -7.51 9.88
C ARG A 71 12.97 -6.21 9.22
N HIS A 72 13.96 -6.27 8.34
CA HIS A 72 14.43 -5.11 7.58
C HIS A 72 13.33 -4.54 6.68
N ALA A 73 12.60 -5.39 5.95
CA ALA A 73 11.46 -4.98 5.14
C ALA A 73 10.35 -4.28 5.96
N ARG A 74 10.03 -4.79 7.15
CA ARG A 74 9.07 -4.12 8.05
C ARG A 74 9.57 -2.76 8.53
N ARG A 75 10.87 -2.62 8.82
CA ARG A 75 11.49 -1.34 9.18
C ARG A 75 11.44 -0.32 8.04
N LEU A 76 11.75 -0.75 6.81
CA LEU A 76 11.63 0.10 5.62
C LEU A 76 10.18 0.53 5.36
N ALA A 77 9.23 -0.38 5.53
CA ALA A 77 7.81 -0.03 5.42
C ALA A 77 7.42 1.03 6.47
N ALA A 78 7.81 0.82 7.72
CA ALA A 78 7.53 1.73 8.83
C ALA A 78 8.22 3.10 8.65
N SER A 79 9.36 3.17 7.95
CA SER A 79 10.03 4.43 7.64
C SER A 79 9.35 5.25 6.53
N GLY A 80 8.25 4.76 5.96
CA GLY A 80 7.51 5.44 4.90
C GLY A 80 8.10 5.26 3.51
N LEU A 81 8.96 4.24 3.29
CA LEU A 81 9.62 4.02 2.01
C LEU A 81 8.63 3.92 0.84
N PHE A 82 7.60 3.08 0.99
CA PHE A 82 6.66 2.82 -0.10
C PHE A 82 5.84 4.07 -0.46
N GLN A 83 5.51 4.92 0.50
CA GLN A 83 4.82 6.17 0.23
C GLN A 83 5.68 7.10 -0.63
N ARG A 84 6.97 7.22 -0.31
CA ARG A 84 7.91 8.01 -1.12
C ARG A 84 8.06 7.44 -2.52
N LEU A 85 8.22 6.12 -2.64
CA LEU A 85 8.39 5.46 -3.94
C LEU A 85 7.15 5.59 -4.83
N LEU A 86 5.95 5.39 -4.28
CA LEU A 86 4.71 5.55 -5.07
C LEU A 86 4.54 7.00 -5.52
N THR A 87 4.82 7.99 -4.66
CA THR A 87 4.80 9.40 -5.03
C THR A 87 5.83 9.72 -6.12
N ALA A 88 7.04 9.16 -6.02
CA ALA A 88 8.08 9.32 -7.04
C ALA A 88 7.67 8.71 -8.39
N LEU A 89 7.06 7.52 -8.37
CA LEU A 89 6.54 6.86 -9.57
C LEU A 89 5.39 7.63 -10.23
N ALA A 90 4.54 8.30 -9.44
CA ALA A 90 3.46 9.15 -9.96
C ALA A 90 3.96 10.50 -10.51
N SER A 91 5.18 10.92 -10.15
CA SER A 91 5.75 12.18 -10.62
C SER A 91 6.05 12.12 -12.13
N ARG A 92 5.80 13.23 -12.83
CA ARG A 92 6.17 13.39 -14.24
C ARG A 92 7.68 13.23 -14.47
N HIS A 93 8.49 13.57 -13.46
CA HIS A 93 9.95 13.49 -13.49
C HIS A 93 10.48 12.16 -12.91
N CYS A 94 9.67 11.10 -12.88
CA CYS A 94 10.12 9.79 -12.42
C CYS A 94 11.34 9.31 -13.24
N PRO A 95 12.47 8.97 -12.59
CA PRO A 95 13.62 8.40 -13.29
C PRO A 95 13.23 7.12 -14.05
N PRO A 96 13.75 6.89 -15.26
CA PRO A 96 13.42 5.71 -16.07
C PRO A 96 13.79 4.41 -15.34
N ALA A 97 14.94 4.37 -14.66
CA ALA A 97 15.38 3.22 -13.87
C ALA A 97 14.38 2.86 -12.76
N LEU A 98 13.72 3.85 -12.13
CA LEU A 98 12.70 3.60 -11.11
C LEU A 98 11.41 3.05 -11.74
N ARG A 99 11.05 3.52 -12.94
CA ARG A 99 9.88 3.07 -13.70
C ARG A 99 10.01 1.61 -14.14
N GLU A 100 11.21 1.16 -14.50
CA GLU A 100 11.48 -0.24 -14.87
C GLU A 100 11.19 -1.23 -13.73
N ILE A 101 11.43 -0.83 -12.49
CA ILE A 101 11.17 -1.64 -11.29
C ILE A 101 9.83 -1.30 -10.63
N ALA A 102 8.94 -0.56 -11.31
CA ALA A 102 7.66 -0.13 -10.76
C ALA A 102 6.82 -1.34 -10.28
N HIS A 103 6.86 -2.45 -11.01
CA HIS A 103 6.16 -3.67 -10.60
C HIS A 103 6.69 -4.22 -9.27
N ASP A 104 8.01 -4.29 -9.11
CA ASP A 104 8.65 -4.83 -7.91
C ASP A 104 8.33 -3.96 -6.69
N ILE A 105 8.35 -2.64 -6.88
CA ILE A 105 7.95 -1.65 -5.87
C ILE A 105 6.48 -1.83 -5.49
N VAL A 106 5.59 -1.95 -6.47
CA VAL A 106 4.15 -2.10 -6.26
C VAL A 106 3.82 -3.44 -5.57
N ALA A 107 4.49 -4.53 -5.96
CA ALA A 107 4.35 -5.83 -5.32
C ALA A 107 4.81 -5.77 -3.86
N ALA A 108 5.95 -5.13 -3.58
CA ALA A 108 6.46 -4.95 -2.23
C ALA A 108 5.56 -4.04 -1.39
N ALA A 109 5.05 -2.95 -1.97
CA ALA A 109 4.07 -2.07 -1.35
C ALA A 109 2.77 -2.82 -1.03
N ARG A 110 2.28 -3.69 -1.93
CA ARG A 110 1.11 -4.55 -1.69
C ARG A 110 1.33 -5.43 -0.48
N ARG A 111 2.52 -6.04 -0.32
CA ARG A 111 2.86 -6.82 0.88
C ARG A 111 2.84 -5.96 2.14
N ALA A 112 3.32 -4.72 2.06
CA ALA A 112 3.31 -3.75 3.15
C ALA A 112 1.91 -3.28 3.55
N THR A 113 0.90 -3.38 2.67
CA THR A 113 -0.50 -3.05 3.05
C THR A 113 -1.05 -3.95 4.16
N ARG A 114 -0.46 -5.14 4.36
CA ARG A 114 -0.80 -6.05 5.45
C ARG A 114 -0.24 -5.63 6.82
N LEU A 115 0.66 -4.64 6.85
CA LEU A 115 1.27 -4.15 8.09
C LEU A 115 0.36 -3.11 8.74
N ARG A 116 -0.02 -3.35 10.01
CA ARG A 116 -0.94 -2.47 10.75
C ARG A 116 -0.47 -1.01 10.84
N SER A 117 0.84 -0.77 10.95
CA SER A 117 1.41 0.58 11.09
C SER A 117 1.30 1.44 9.82
N VAL A 118 1.26 0.82 8.65
CA VAL A 118 1.44 1.50 7.35
C VAL A 118 0.25 1.29 6.41
N GLY A 119 -0.48 0.19 6.58
CA GLY A 119 -1.35 -0.35 5.55
C GLY A 119 -2.47 0.58 5.11
N LEU A 120 -3.21 1.20 6.04
CA LEU A 120 -4.32 2.09 5.70
C LEU A 120 -3.84 3.35 4.94
N HIS A 121 -2.76 3.97 5.42
CA HIS A 121 -2.17 5.14 4.76
C HIS A 121 -1.65 4.81 3.37
N LEU A 122 -1.04 3.63 3.20
CA LEU A 122 -0.52 3.18 1.91
C LEU A 122 -1.65 2.87 0.92
N ILE A 123 -2.74 2.25 1.38
CA ILE A 123 -3.95 2.02 0.58
C ILE A 123 -4.54 3.35 0.12
N ALA A 124 -4.70 4.30 1.03
CA ALA A 124 -5.23 5.63 0.72
C ALA A 124 -4.39 6.35 -0.34
N LEU A 125 -3.07 6.38 -0.15
CA LEU A 125 -2.15 7.01 -1.09
C LEU A 125 -2.18 6.32 -2.45
N ALA A 126 -2.15 4.98 -2.49
CA ALA A 126 -2.16 4.22 -3.73
C ALA A 126 -3.42 4.51 -4.56
N ARG A 127 -4.59 4.64 -3.93
CA ARG A 127 -5.83 5.04 -4.62
C ARG A 127 -5.72 6.43 -5.22
N ARG A 128 -5.27 7.42 -4.44
CA ARG A 128 -5.10 8.81 -4.90
C ARG A 128 -4.13 8.93 -6.07
N LEU A 129 -3.05 8.16 -6.04
CA LEU A 129 -2.05 8.12 -7.12
C LEU A 129 -2.47 7.23 -8.31
N GLY A 130 -3.55 6.44 -8.18
CA GLY A 130 -4.04 5.55 -9.23
C GLY A 130 -3.32 4.20 -9.34
N PHE A 131 -2.49 3.82 -8.37
CA PHE A 131 -1.80 2.52 -8.31
C PHE A 131 -2.68 1.41 -7.74
N LEU A 132 -3.72 1.02 -8.49
CA LEU A 132 -4.66 -0.02 -8.05
C LEU A 132 -3.99 -1.39 -7.84
N SER A 133 -2.86 -1.63 -8.48
CA SER A 133 -2.05 -2.83 -8.30
C SER A 133 -1.47 -2.97 -6.88
N VAL A 134 -1.40 -1.92 -6.07
CA VAL A 134 -0.93 -2.00 -4.66
C VAL A 134 -2.00 -2.58 -3.74
N LEU A 135 -3.27 -2.53 -4.15
CA LEU A 135 -4.38 -2.92 -3.29
C LEU A 135 -4.35 -4.43 -2.99
N PRO A 136 -4.72 -4.85 -1.76
CA PRO A 136 -4.71 -6.26 -1.36
C PRO A 136 -5.85 -7.08 -1.98
N GLY A 137 -6.73 -6.45 -2.77
CA GLY A 137 -7.89 -7.07 -3.41
C GLY A 137 -8.58 -6.09 -4.36
N PRO A 138 -9.76 -6.45 -4.88
CA PRO A 138 -10.50 -5.60 -5.82
C PRO A 138 -10.77 -4.19 -5.25
N PRO A 139 -10.66 -3.12 -6.06
CA PRO A 139 -10.75 -1.74 -5.57
C PRO A 139 -12.06 -1.39 -4.86
N HIS A 140 -13.16 -2.08 -5.18
CA HIS A 140 -14.49 -1.86 -4.60
C HIS A 140 -14.71 -2.63 -3.29
N TRP A 141 -13.76 -3.47 -2.86
CA TRP A 141 -13.81 -4.17 -1.56
C TRP A 141 -12.85 -3.58 -0.53
N VAL A 142 -11.90 -2.77 -0.99
CA VAL A 142 -10.94 -2.09 -0.13
C VAL A 142 -11.54 -0.74 0.27
N PRO A 143 -11.39 -0.29 1.53
CA PRO A 143 -11.90 0.99 1.97
C PRO A 143 -11.43 2.13 1.07
N ASP A 144 -12.36 3.03 0.73
CA ASP A 144 -12.07 4.23 -0.02
C ASP A 144 -12.14 5.45 0.92
N PRO A 145 -11.00 6.05 1.28
CA PRO A 145 -10.97 7.17 2.23
C PRO A 145 -11.62 8.44 1.66
N ASP A 146 -11.58 8.65 0.35
CA ASP A 146 -12.14 9.85 -0.28
C ASP A 146 -13.68 9.73 -0.38
N LEU A 147 -14.19 8.51 -0.62
CA LEU A 147 -15.62 8.21 -0.46
C LEU A 147 -16.04 8.22 1.02
N SER A 148 -15.19 7.76 1.94
CA SER A 148 -15.51 7.75 3.38
C SER A 148 -15.70 9.15 3.93
N GLY A 149 -14.87 10.12 3.51
CA GLY A 149 -15.02 11.52 3.95
C GLY A 149 -16.35 12.11 3.50
N THR A 150 -16.65 12.03 2.21
CA THR A 150 -17.91 12.54 1.64
C THR A 150 -19.14 11.83 2.21
N ALA A 151 -19.08 10.50 2.37
CA ALA A 151 -20.13 9.70 2.98
C ALA A 151 -20.46 10.13 4.42
N THR A 152 -19.42 10.34 5.22
CA THR A 152 -19.55 10.70 6.64
C THR A 152 -20.12 12.10 6.78
N THR A 153 -19.61 13.07 6.00
CA THR A 153 -20.15 14.44 6.01
C THR A 153 -21.62 14.49 5.61
N LEU A 154 -22.02 13.69 4.61
CA LEU A 154 -23.41 13.60 4.18
C LEU A 154 -24.27 12.95 5.26
N ALA A 155 -23.84 11.82 5.83
CA ALA A 155 -24.56 11.16 6.92
C ALA A 155 -24.73 12.08 8.15
N ASP A 156 -23.67 12.78 8.58
CA ASP A 156 -23.73 13.73 9.68
C ASP A 156 -24.69 14.88 9.40
N SER A 157 -24.72 15.38 8.17
CA SER A 157 -25.62 16.46 7.76
C SER A 157 -27.08 16.00 7.79
N LEU A 158 -27.36 14.77 7.37
CA LEU A 158 -28.69 14.16 7.48
C LEU A 158 -29.11 13.95 8.94
N MET A 159 -28.21 13.44 9.78
CA MET A 159 -28.47 13.26 11.21
C MET A 159 -28.75 14.59 11.92
N ARG A 160 -27.97 15.64 11.64
CA ARG A 160 -28.21 16.99 12.17
C ARG A 160 -29.57 17.53 11.74
N ARG A 161 -29.96 17.33 10.48
CA ARG A 161 -31.25 17.77 9.95
C ARG A 161 -32.42 17.03 10.59
N ALA A 162 -32.30 15.72 10.80
CA ALA A 162 -33.30 14.93 11.52
C ALA A 162 -33.43 15.37 12.98
N ALA A 163 -32.33 15.68 13.66
CA ALA A 163 -32.34 16.19 15.03
C ALA A 163 -32.96 17.59 15.15
N ALA A 164 -32.79 18.45 14.15
CA ALA A 164 -33.36 19.81 14.12
C ALA A 164 -34.87 19.85 13.84
N HIS A 165 -35.42 18.79 13.25
CA HIS A 165 -36.84 18.67 12.93
C HIS A 165 -37.40 17.34 13.45
N PRO A 166 -37.54 17.17 14.79
CA PRO A 166 -38.03 15.93 15.39
C PRO A 166 -39.46 15.56 14.96
N GLU A 167 -40.25 16.58 14.57
CA GLU A 167 -41.63 16.43 14.09
C GLU A 167 -41.71 15.84 12.67
N ALA A 168 -40.63 15.95 11.89
CA ALA A 168 -40.59 15.47 10.52
C ALA A 168 -40.19 13.99 10.50
N ARG A 169 -41.06 13.12 9.98
CA ARG A 169 -40.74 11.70 9.82
C ARG A 169 -39.53 11.56 8.88
N PRO A 170 -38.39 11.01 9.34
CA PRO A 170 -37.23 10.80 8.49
C PRO A 170 -37.58 9.83 7.36
N ASP A 171 -37.21 10.18 6.12
CA ASP A 171 -37.40 9.30 4.96
C ASP A 171 -36.51 8.04 5.08
N PRO A 172 -37.10 6.83 5.26
CA PRO A 172 -36.34 5.60 5.42
C PRO A 172 -35.44 5.30 4.22
N ALA A 173 -35.85 5.69 3.01
CA ALA A 173 -35.09 5.43 1.78
C ALA A 173 -33.74 6.16 1.81
N LEU A 174 -33.75 7.40 2.28
CA LEU A 174 -32.56 8.23 2.42
C LEU A 174 -31.59 7.69 3.48
N PHE A 175 -32.09 7.19 4.61
CA PHE A 175 -31.24 6.50 5.61
C PHE A 175 -30.66 5.19 5.09
N HIS A 176 -31.45 4.41 4.33
CA HIS A 176 -30.96 3.20 3.67
C HIS A 176 -29.88 3.52 2.63
N ALA A 177 -30.05 4.58 1.85
CA ALA A 177 -29.06 5.05 0.89
C ALA A 177 -27.77 5.51 1.58
N ALA A 178 -27.87 6.33 2.63
CA ALA A 178 -26.71 6.77 3.42
C ALA A 178 -25.97 5.58 4.05
N ARG A 179 -26.70 4.60 4.61
CA ARG A 179 -26.11 3.37 5.16
C ARG A 179 -25.44 2.51 4.09
N ALA A 180 -26.04 2.40 2.90
CA ALA A 180 -25.45 1.67 1.78
C ALA A 180 -24.17 2.33 1.29
N LEU A 181 -24.16 3.66 1.20
CA LEU A 181 -23.01 4.46 0.80
C LEU A 181 -21.86 4.35 1.83
N LEU A 182 -22.15 4.45 3.13
CA LEU A 182 -21.17 4.22 4.20
C LEU A 182 -20.60 2.80 4.17
N ARG A 183 -21.43 1.78 3.90
CA ARG A 183 -20.95 0.39 3.75
C ARG A 183 -20.07 0.21 2.52
N ALA A 184 -20.40 0.87 1.41
CA ALA A 184 -19.57 0.85 0.20
C ALA A 184 -18.22 1.55 0.44
N ALA A 185 -18.23 2.71 1.11
CA ALA A 185 -17.03 3.47 1.44
C ALA A 185 -16.12 2.74 2.45
N GLY A 186 -16.70 2.08 3.44
CA GLY A 186 -15.97 1.30 4.45
C GLY A 186 -15.33 0.01 3.93
N GLY A 187 -15.65 -0.41 2.71
CA GLY A 187 -15.16 -1.67 2.15
C GLY A 187 -15.63 -2.91 2.92
N ARG A 188 -15.00 -4.06 2.66
CA ARG A 188 -15.30 -5.32 3.36
C ARG A 188 -14.34 -5.55 4.51
N ALA A 189 -14.87 -5.90 5.68
CA ALA A 189 -14.08 -6.24 6.87
C ALA A 189 -13.14 -7.45 6.65
N ARG A 190 -13.50 -8.37 5.75
CA ARG A 190 -12.68 -9.56 5.42
C ARG A 190 -12.66 -9.77 3.91
N LEU A 191 -11.45 -9.94 3.37
CA LEU A 191 -11.25 -10.38 1.99
C LEU A 191 -11.27 -11.91 1.94
N PRO A 192 -12.07 -12.53 1.04
CA PRO A 192 -12.04 -13.97 0.83
C PRO A 192 -10.64 -14.44 0.42
N ARG A 193 -10.25 -15.66 0.86
CA ARG A 193 -8.90 -16.20 0.64
C ARG A 193 -8.45 -16.20 -0.82
N ARG A 194 -9.37 -16.45 -1.76
CA ARG A 194 -9.11 -16.47 -3.22
C ARG A 194 -8.63 -15.14 -3.81
N PHE A 195 -8.82 -14.03 -3.08
CA PHE A 195 -8.35 -12.70 -3.50
C PHE A 195 -7.15 -12.22 -2.70
N HIS A 196 -6.62 -13.03 -1.77
CA HIS A 196 -5.29 -12.74 -1.30
C HIS A 196 -4.33 -12.88 -2.47
N PRO A 197 -3.41 -11.92 -2.68
CA PRO A 197 -2.31 -12.14 -3.59
C PRO A 197 -1.57 -13.39 -3.08
N VAL A 198 -1.65 -14.46 -3.88
CA VAL A 198 -0.79 -15.64 -3.80
C VAL A 198 0.63 -15.16 -3.95
#